data_AF-A0AB34IZD3-F1
#
_entry.id   AF-A0AB34IZD3-F1
#
_cell.length_a   1.000
_cell.length_b   1.000
_cell.length_c   1.000
_cell.angle_alpha   90.00
_cell.angle_beta   90.00
_cell.angle_gamma   90.00
#
_symmetry.space_group_name_H-M   'P 1'
#
loop_
_entity.id
_entity.type
_entity.pdbx_description
1 polymer ?
#
loop_
_entity_poly.entity_id
_entity_poly.type
_entity_poly.pdbx_seq_one_letter_code
_entity_poly.pdbx_strand_id
1 'polypeptide(L)'
;MSPRHALLALLPALASCALIGPLSPPTSQSARLVPPRARRLLLLAAEPVDLTSFLANHAGVAPKFLPSVLAVCEEEMIGSVANLRTLSDAGLLEKLFKPVVAASIKAALSGAPPAAPPAPPLSLAEVRSRLKLHHQPTWGPESTLRRRLALFEQQERLSGGAQWDVSSRAWVGGTLPLASALSATVAATAPPAVAAAPPAPRAAPPAPRAAAPPAAPTPAPTPSAAPPAAAAPPAAAAPPGFFTVTMQTEDGDLVAHVPPDVYLLDYTDELAEENEAFGALPYACRAGSCSACAAKVISGVVDNADGSFLSAEQKANGFVLTCTSYIKSDTVLKMHAEDELY
;
A
#
# COMPACT_ATOMS: atom_id res chain seq x y z
N MET A 1 -53.96 -55.05 -50.28
CA MET A 1 -54.29 -56.48 -50.05
C MET A 1 -53.60 -56.96 -48.77
N SER A 2 -54.03 -58.09 -48.20
CA SER A 2 -53.26 -58.88 -47.22
C SER A 2 -52.33 -59.87 -47.97
N PRO A 3 -51.42 -60.68 -47.36
CA PRO A 3 -51.56 -61.46 -46.12
C PRO A 3 -50.53 -61.05 -45.02
N ARG A 4 -50.54 -61.45 -43.73
CA ARG A 4 -50.83 -62.73 -43.02
C ARG A 4 -49.79 -63.82 -43.36
N HIS A 5 -49.17 -64.52 -42.42
CA HIS A 5 -49.66 -65.16 -41.18
C HIS A 5 -48.65 -64.92 -40.02
N ALA A 6 -49.06 -64.59 -38.78
CA ALA A 6 -49.74 -65.38 -37.74
C ALA A 6 -48.76 -66.21 -36.86
N LEU A 7 -48.62 -65.88 -35.56
CA LEU A 7 -49.12 -66.64 -34.37
C LEU A 7 -48.24 -67.87 -34.02
N LEU A 8 -48.09 -68.35 -32.77
CA LEU A 8 -48.23 -67.89 -31.36
C LEU A 8 -47.44 -68.96 -30.51
N ALA A 9 -47.20 -68.97 -29.19
CA ALA A 9 -47.57 -68.19 -28.00
C ALA A 9 -46.55 -68.45 -26.86
N LEU A 10 -46.52 -67.61 -25.81
CA LEU A 10 -46.69 -68.02 -24.38
C LEU A 10 -46.49 -66.83 -23.40
N LEU A 11 -47.60 -66.49 -22.73
CA LEU A 11 -47.77 -65.67 -21.50
C LEU A 11 -48.22 -66.64 -20.37
N PRO A 12 -48.28 -66.30 -19.05
CA PRO A 12 -48.78 -65.05 -18.41
C PRO A 12 -47.86 -64.45 -17.31
N ALA A 13 -48.00 -63.17 -16.90
CA ALA A 13 -48.84 -62.59 -15.80
C ALA A 13 -48.68 -63.30 -14.43
N LEU A 14 -48.63 -62.64 -13.26
CA LEU A 14 -49.42 -61.52 -12.69
C LEU A 14 -48.52 -60.70 -11.70
N ALA A 15 -48.54 -59.36 -11.61
CA ALA A 15 -49.53 -58.40 -11.06
C ALA A 15 -49.17 -57.84 -9.64
N SER A 16 -49.25 -56.51 -9.52
CA SER A 16 -49.56 -55.67 -8.35
C SER A 16 -49.01 -55.98 -6.94
N CYS A 17 -48.20 -55.06 -6.41
CA CYS A 17 -48.60 -54.25 -5.25
C CYS A 17 -47.78 -52.96 -5.10
N ALA A 18 -48.42 -51.88 -4.65
CA ALA A 18 -47.77 -50.61 -4.34
C ALA A 18 -48.50 -49.90 -3.17
N LEU A 19 -47.75 -49.60 -2.11
CA LEU A 19 -48.04 -48.73 -0.95
C LEU A 19 -46.63 -48.31 -0.44
N ILE A 20 -46.26 -47.04 -0.31
CA ILE A 20 -46.69 -46.06 0.72
C ILE A 20 -46.40 -46.62 2.13
N GLY A 21 -45.54 -46.03 2.97
CA GLY A 21 -44.86 -44.73 2.87
C GLY A 21 -43.58 -44.61 3.73
N PRO A 22 -43.13 -43.39 4.08
CA PRO A 22 -41.75 -43.14 4.51
C PRO A 22 -41.53 -43.12 6.04
N LEU A 23 -40.33 -43.50 6.48
CA LEU A 23 -39.76 -43.14 7.79
C LEU A 23 -38.28 -42.76 7.64
N SER A 24 -37.81 -41.79 8.43
CA SER A 24 -36.41 -41.31 8.41
C SER A 24 -35.60 -41.84 9.63
N PRO A 25 -34.41 -41.32 9.97
CA PRO A 25 -33.21 -42.15 10.09
C PRO A 25 -32.82 -42.52 11.54
N PRO A 26 -31.88 -43.46 11.72
CA PRO A 26 -31.00 -43.50 12.88
C PRO A 26 -29.62 -42.86 12.56
N THR A 27 -29.23 -41.87 13.34
CA THR A 27 -27.86 -41.31 13.35
C THR A 27 -26.94 -42.19 14.22
N SER A 28 -25.62 -41.95 14.11
CA SER A 28 -24.58 -42.27 15.11
C SER A 28 -23.78 -43.58 14.97
N GLN A 29 -22.50 -43.39 14.64
CA GLN A 29 -21.31 -43.99 15.27
C GLN A 29 -21.17 -45.51 15.39
N SER A 30 -20.18 -46.05 14.66
CA SER A 30 -19.19 -46.97 15.23
C SER A 30 -17.89 -46.94 14.42
N ALA A 31 -16.84 -46.36 14.99
CA ALA A 31 -15.52 -46.33 14.37
C ALA A 31 -14.87 -47.73 14.42
N ARG A 32 -14.43 -48.24 13.27
CA ARG A 32 -13.63 -49.48 13.20
C ARG A 32 -12.15 -49.15 13.05
N LEU A 33 -11.40 -49.37 14.12
CA LEU A 33 -9.94 -49.20 14.16
C LEU A 33 -9.26 -50.25 13.26
N VAL A 34 -8.39 -49.79 12.36
CA VAL A 34 -7.56 -50.65 11.50
C VAL A 34 -6.20 -50.90 12.19
N PRO A 35 -5.69 -52.14 12.27
CA PRO A 35 -4.57 -52.47 13.15
C PRO A 35 -3.20 -51.96 12.65
N PRO A 36 -2.33 -51.42 13.54
CA PRO A 36 -1.11 -50.71 13.15
C PRO A 36 0.12 -51.62 12.98
N ARG A 37 0.15 -52.47 11.94
CA ARG A 37 1.35 -53.28 11.59
C ARG A 37 1.72 -53.26 10.10
N ALA A 38 1.73 -52.08 9.50
CA ALA A 38 2.30 -51.83 8.17
C ALA A 38 3.04 -50.47 8.11
N ARG A 39 4.04 -50.27 8.98
CA ARG A 39 4.85 -49.03 9.06
C ARG A 39 6.35 -49.29 8.99
N ARG A 40 6.80 -49.94 7.91
CA ARG A 40 8.21 -49.97 7.48
C ARG A 40 8.28 -50.20 5.97
N LEU A 41 9.21 -49.49 5.31
CA LEU A 41 9.40 -49.44 3.85
C LEU A 41 8.15 -49.05 3.03
N LEU A 42 7.92 -47.73 2.94
CA LEU A 42 7.35 -47.12 1.74
C LEU A 42 7.97 -45.72 1.56
N LEU A 43 9.28 -45.72 1.32
CA LEU A 43 10.07 -44.58 0.86
C LEU A 43 10.48 -44.88 -0.59
N LEU A 44 10.50 -43.86 -1.46
CA LEU A 44 10.70 -43.98 -2.92
C LEU A 44 9.58 -44.74 -3.67
N ALA A 45 8.43 -44.10 -3.77
CA ALA A 45 7.54 -44.21 -4.93
C ALA A 45 6.79 -42.89 -5.11
N ALA A 46 7.51 -41.83 -5.50
CA ALA A 46 6.86 -40.63 -6.03
C ALA A 46 6.41 -40.99 -7.46
N GLU A 47 5.11 -41.13 -7.66
CA GLU A 47 4.55 -41.36 -9.00
C GLU A 47 4.94 -40.21 -9.94
N PRO A 48 5.11 -40.46 -11.24
CA PRO A 48 5.37 -39.40 -12.20
C PRO A 48 4.16 -38.46 -12.21
N VAL A 49 4.31 -37.29 -11.60
CA VAL A 49 3.25 -36.28 -11.56
C VAL A 49 2.99 -35.84 -13.00
N ASP A 50 1.90 -36.34 -13.58
CA ASP A 50 1.46 -36.01 -14.92
C ASP A 50 1.42 -34.48 -15.08
N LEU A 51 1.91 -33.99 -16.23
CA LEU A 51 2.09 -32.58 -16.51
C LEU A 51 0.78 -31.80 -16.33
N THR A 52 -0.34 -32.38 -16.76
CA THR A 52 -1.68 -31.81 -16.60
C THR A 52 -2.04 -31.67 -15.12
N SER A 53 -1.83 -32.74 -14.36
CA SER A 53 -2.08 -32.81 -12.91
C SER A 53 -1.17 -31.88 -12.10
N PHE A 54 0.09 -31.68 -12.52
CA PHE A 54 1.00 -30.70 -11.92
C PHE A 54 0.54 -29.26 -12.18
N LEU A 55 0.22 -28.92 -13.43
CA LEU A 55 -0.21 -27.57 -13.82
C LEU A 55 -1.52 -27.17 -13.14
N ALA A 56 -2.48 -28.11 -13.03
CA ALA A 56 -3.74 -27.88 -12.34
C ALA A 56 -3.57 -27.75 -10.81
N ASN A 57 -2.95 -28.76 -10.16
CA ASN A 57 -3.03 -28.90 -8.71
C ASN A 57 -1.84 -28.28 -7.95
N HIS A 58 -0.67 -28.18 -8.56
CA HIS A 58 0.54 -27.64 -7.93
C HIS A 58 0.87 -26.22 -8.41
N ALA A 59 0.76 -25.94 -9.71
CA ALA A 59 0.94 -24.58 -10.25
C ALA A 59 -0.33 -23.71 -10.20
N GLY A 60 -1.50 -24.28 -9.87
CA GLY A 60 -2.74 -23.52 -9.73
C GLY A 60 -3.23 -22.84 -11.01
N VAL A 61 -2.84 -23.35 -12.18
CA VAL A 61 -3.22 -22.78 -13.48
C VAL A 61 -4.73 -22.93 -13.66
N ALA A 62 -5.44 -21.80 -13.72
CA ALA A 62 -6.89 -21.77 -13.87
C ALA A 62 -7.33 -22.60 -15.10
N PRO A 63 -8.39 -23.44 -14.99
CA PRO A 63 -8.73 -24.44 -16.00
C PRO A 63 -9.03 -23.86 -17.38
N LYS A 64 -9.46 -22.58 -17.45
CA LYS A 64 -9.66 -21.82 -18.70
C LYS A 64 -8.38 -21.54 -19.51
N PHE A 65 -7.20 -21.67 -18.90
CA PHE A 65 -5.90 -21.44 -19.54
C PHE A 65 -5.10 -22.73 -19.74
N LEU A 66 -5.42 -23.78 -18.98
CA LEU A 66 -4.71 -25.06 -19.01
C LEU A 66 -4.60 -25.69 -20.42
N PRO A 67 -5.63 -25.68 -21.29
CA PRO A 67 -5.48 -26.18 -22.66
C PRO A 67 -4.44 -25.42 -23.50
N SER A 68 -4.37 -24.09 -23.38
CA SER A 68 -3.37 -23.28 -24.09
C SER A 68 -1.96 -23.46 -23.54
N VAL A 69 -1.81 -23.72 -22.23
CA VAL A 69 -0.51 -24.03 -21.62
C VAL A 69 -0.03 -25.40 -22.05
N LEU A 70 -0.92 -26.40 -22.11
CA LEU A 70 -0.58 -27.74 -22.60
C LEU A 70 -0.21 -27.74 -24.10
N ALA A 71 -0.89 -26.96 -24.94
CA ALA A 71 -0.54 -26.83 -26.35
C ALA A 71 0.90 -26.31 -26.55
N VAL A 72 1.29 -25.25 -25.83
CA VAL A 72 2.67 -24.73 -25.85
C VAL A 72 3.67 -25.76 -25.28
N CYS A 73 3.28 -26.55 -24.28
CA CYS A 73 4.10 -27.66 -23.80
C CYS A 73 4.25 -28.79 -24.83
N GLU A 74 3.27 -29.04 -25.69
CA GLU A 74 3.35 -30.03 -26.76
C GLU A 74 4.21 -29.53 -27.93
N GLU A 75 4.02 -28.28 -28.36
CA GLU A 75 4.80 -27.59 -29.40
C GLU A 75 6.31 -27.54 -29.05
N GLU A 76 6.65 -27.20 -27.81
CA GLU A 76 8.05 -27.13 -27.32
C GLU A 76 8.57 -28.48 -26.75
N MET A 77 7.85 -29.59 -26.97
CA MET A 77 8.17 -30.95 -26.47
C MET A 77 8.50 -31.05 -24.97
N ILE A 78 7.81 -30.26 -24.14
CA ILE A 78 7.91 -30.22 -22.68
C ILE A 78 7.09 -31.38 -22.05
N GLY A 79 7.44 -32.62 -22.39
CA GLY A 79 6.70 -33.81 -21.95
C GLY A 79 6.80 -34.17 -20.45
N SER A 80 7.40 -33.34 -19.59
CA SER A 80 7.53 -33.64 -18.16
C SER A 80 7.75 -32.40 -17.27
N VAL A 81 7.44 -32.56 -15.97
CA VAL A 81 7.76 -31.57 -14.92
C VAL A 81 9.28 -31.35 -14.77
N ALA A 82 10.11 -32.35 -15.12
CA ALA A 82 11.57 -32.17 -15.15
C ALA A 82 12.01 -31.24 -16.28
N ASN A 83 11.38 -31.31 -17.47
CA ASN A 83 11.65 -30.40 -18.58
C ASN A 83 11.24 -28.96 -18.20
N LEU A 84 10.09 -28.77 -17.55
CA LEU A 84 9.68 -27.47 -16.99
C LEU A 84 10.70 -26.92 -15.98
N ARG A 85 11.32 -27.78 -15.16
CA ARG A 85 12.38 -27.37 -14.24
C ARG A 85 13.61 -26.86 -14.98
N THR A 86 14.11 -27.61 -15.97
CA THR A 86 15.23 -27.17 -16.82
C THR A 86 14.95 -25.84 -17.52
N LEU A 87 13.72 -25.60 -17.98
CA LEU A 87 13.31 -24.33 -18.60
C LEU A 87 13.17 -23.18 -17.58
N SER A 88 12.83 -23.48 -16.33
CA SER A 88 12.86 -22.52 -15.23
C SER A 88 14.29 -22.10 -14.89
N ASP A 89 15.18 -23.08 -14.75
CA ASP A 89 16.59 -22.88 -14.38
C ASP A 89 17.37 -22.18 -15.53
N ALA A 90 16.95 -22.38 -16.79
CA ALA A 90 17.44 -21.66 -17.97
C ALA A 90 16.78 -20.27 -18.21
N GLY A 91 15.79 -19.87 -17.40
CA GLY A 91 15.11 -18.58 -17.54
C GLY A 91 14.23 -18.44 -18.80
N LEU A 92 13.81 -19.55 -19.42
CA LEU A 92 13.05 -19.54 -20.68
C LEU A 92 11.53 -19.53 -20.49
N LEU A 93 11.01 -19.91 -19.32
CA LEU A 93 9.56 -19.91 -19.03
C LEU A 93 8.88 -18.54 -19.28
N GLU A 94 9.60 -17.44 -19.03
CA GLU A 94 9.10 -16.06 -19.18
C GLU A 94 9.00 -15.62 -20.65
N LYS A 95 9.55 -16.41 -21.59
CA LYS A 95 9.39 -16.24 -23.05
C LYS A 95 8.28 -17.12 -23.63
N LEU A 96 8.08 -18.31 -23.06
CA LEU A 96 7.10 -19.29 -23.52
C LEU A 96 5.69 -19.06 -22.95
N PHE A 97 5.59 -18.53 -21.72
CA PHE A 97 4.31 -18.38 -21.01
C PHE A 97 4.04 -16.94 -20.58
N LYS A 98 2.75 -16.58 -20.51
CA LYS A 98 2.31 -15.29 -19.96
C LYS A 98 2.86 -15.09 -18.54
N PRO A 99 3.29 -13.88 -18.12
CA PRO A 99 4.02 -13.67 -16.87
C PRO A 99 3.39 -14.29 -15.61
N VAL A 100 2.06 -14.21 -15.48
CA VAL A 100 1.29 -14.80 -14.37
C VAL A 100 1.43 -16.33 -14.34
N VAL A 101 1.42 -16.98 -15.51
CA VAL A 101 1.59 -18.44 -15.63
C VAL A 101 3.04 -18.84 -15.37
N ALA A 102 4.00 -18.13 -15.96
CA ALA A 102 5.44 -18.38 -15.73
C ALA A 102 5.78 -18.29 -14.24
N ALA A 103 5.30 -17.26 -13.54
CA ALA A 103 5.47 -17.10 -12.10
C ALA A 103 4.83 -18.25 -11.29
N SER A 104 3.62 -18.70 -11.67
CA SER A 104 2.93 -19.80 -10.99
C SER A 104 3.66 -21.15 -11.12
N ILE A 105 4.20 -21.45 -12.30
CA ILE A 105 5.01 -22.66 -12.56
C ILE A 105 6.33 -22.59 -11.78
N LYS A 106 7.01 -21.44 -11.78
CA LYS A 106 8.26 -21.17 -11.05
C LYS A 106 8.08 -21.29 -9.52
N ALA A 107 6.92 -20.89 -8.99
CA ALA A 107 6.55 -21.10 -7.59
C ALA A 107 6.36 -22.60 -7.27
N ALA A 108 5.61 -23.33 -8.08
CA ALA A 108 5.39 -24.76 -7.86
C ALA A 108 6.67 -25.61 -7.96
N LEU A 109 7.56 -25.28 -8.92
CA LEU A 109 8.84 -25.98 -9.13
C LEU A 109 9.85 -25.74 -7.99
N SER A 110 9.78 -24.60 -7.31
CA SER A 110 10.64 -24.28 -6.16
C SER A 110 10.15 -24.91 -4.84
N GLY A 111 9.01 -25.60 -4.85
CA GLY A 111 8.42 -26.21 -3.65
C GLY A 111 7.81 -25.19 -2.69
N ALA A 112 7.69 -23.92 -3.09
CA ALA A 112 6.85 -22.97 -2.38
C ALA A 112 5.39 -23.45 -2.47
N PRO A 113 4.57 -23.30 -1.41
CA PRO A 113 3.14 -23.50 -1.54
C PRO A 113 2.62 -22.55 -2.64
N PRO A 114 1.69 -23.00 -3.51
CA PRO A 114 1.17 -22.14 -4.57
C PRO A 114 0.67 -20.84 -3.94
N ALA A 115 1.13 -19.71 -4.49
CA ALA A 115 0.76 -18.39 -3.99
C ALA A 115 -0.77 -18.32 -3.91
N ALA A 116 -1.29 -18.27 -2.69
CA ALA A 116 -2.71 -18.45 -2.44
C ALA A 116 -3.50 -17.48 -3.32
N PRO A 117 -4.61 -17.91 -3.97
CA PRO A 117 -5.39 -17.03 -4.83
C PRO A 117 -5.68 -15.75 -4.05
N PRO A 118 -5.34 -14.57 -4.59
CA PRO A 118 -5.21 -13.34 -3.81
C PRO A 118 -6.50 -13.14 -3.01
N ALA A 119 -6.36 -13.12 -1.68
CA ALA A 119 -7.50 -13.18 -0.77
C ALA A 119 -8.54 -12.13 -1.19
N PRO A 120 -9.83 -12.51 -1.28
CA PRO A 120 -10.84 -11.69 -1.94
C PRO A 120 -10.80 -10.27 -1.36
N PRO A 121 -10.65 -9.24 -2.21
CA PRO A 121 -10.18 -7.93 -1.78
C PRO A 121 -11.10 -7.39 -0.68
N LEU A 122 -10.50 -7.03 0.46
CA LEU A 122 -11.21 -6.71 1.69
C LEU A 122 -12.39 -5.77 1.40
N SER A 123 -13.56 -6.10 1.95
CA SER A 123 -14.78 -5.30 1.72
C SER A 123 -14.63 -3.90 2.31
N LEU A 124 -15.37 -2.92 1.80
CA LEU A 124 -15.37 -1.55 2.36
C LEU A 124 -15.71 -1.52 3.86
N ALA A 125 -16.57 -2.44 4.33
CA ALA A 125 -16.89 -2.58 5.74
C ALA A 125 -15.68 -3.10 6.55
N GLU A 126 -14.99 -4.11 6.02
CA GLU A 126 -13.77 -4.70 6.60
C GLU A 126 -12.64 -3.65 6.71
N VAL A 127 -12.38 -2.92 5.62
CA VAL A 127 -11.37 -1.85 5.55
C VAL A 127 -11.67 -0.75 6.58
N ARG A 128 -12.92 -0.27 6.64
CA ARG A 128 -13.35 0.71 7.65
C ARG A 128 -13.29 0.16 9.07
N SER A 129 -13.54 -1.14 9.28
CA SER A 129 -13.45 -1.77 10.59
C SER A 129 -12.00 -1.83 11.08
N ARG A 130 -11.06 -2.28 10.24
CA ARG A 130 -9.62 -2.26 10.55
C ARG A 130 -9.12 -0.85 10.84
N LEU A 131 -9.45 0.12 10.00
CA LEU A 131 -9.07 1.53 10.23
C LEU A 131 -9.57 2.06 11.59
N LYS A 132 -10.76 1.67 12.07
CA LYS A 132 -11.22 2.02 13.43
C LYS A 132 -10.34 1.42 14.54
N LEU A 133 -9.85 0.20 14.37
CA LEU A 133 -8.97 -0.46 15.36
C LEU A 133 -7.62 0.26 15.48
N HIS A 134 -7.05 0.74 14.37
CA HIS A 134 -5.82 1.55 14.37
C HIS A 134 -6.09 3.06 14.59
N HIS A 135 -7.27 3.42 15.11
CA HIS A 135 -7.73 4.80 15.37
C HIS A 135 -7.64 5.77 14.18
N GLN A 136 -7.76 5.25 12.95
CA GLN A 136 -7.63 6.01 11.71
C GLN A 136 -8.97 6.59 11.20
N PRO A 137 -8.94 7.74 10.49
CA PRO A 137 -10.12 8.30 9.85
C PRO A 137 -10.69 7.35 8.78
N THR A 138 -12.01 7.12 8.85
CA THR A 138 -12.77 6.17 8.00
C THR A 138 -13.63 6.82 6.92
N TRP A 139 -13.53 8.15 6.79
CA TRP A 139 -14.13 8.94 5.72
C TRP A 139 -13.16 9.11 4.54
N GLY A 140 -13.70 9.53 3.39
CA GLY A 140 -12.98 9.65 2.12
C GLY A 140 -13.34 8.54 1.13
N PRO A 141 -12.80 8.61 -0.11
CA PRO A 141 -13.05 7.64 -1.15
C PRO A 141 -12.38 6.29 -0.86
N GLU A 142 -12.84 5.24 -1.55
CA GLU A 142 -12.39 3.86 -1.34
C GLU A 142 -10.89 3.68 -1.57
N SER A 143 -10.32 4.37 -2.57
CA SER A 143 -8.88 4.40 -2.85
C SER A 143 -8.07 4.87 -1.65
N THR A 144 -8.41 6.02 -1.06
CA THR A 144 -7.71 6.57 0.12
C THR A 144 -7.82 5.66 1.34
N LEU A 145 -8.99 5.05 1.57
CA LEU A 145 -9.18 4.10 2.69
C LEU A 145 -8.32 2.83 2.50
N ARG A 146 -8.22 2.32 1.27
CA ARG A 146 -7.34 1.18 0.93
C ARG A 146 -5.85 1.56 1.00
N ARG A 147 -5.43 2.71 0.44
CA ARG A 147 -4.05 3.24 0.49
C ARG A 147 -3.62 3.43 1.96
N ARG A 148 -4.48 3.99 2.81
CA ARG A 148 -4.24 4.16 4.26
C ARG A 148 -4.09 2.83 5.00
N LEU A 149 -4.98 1.85 4.79
CA LEU A 149 -4.87 0.54 5.45
C LEU A 149 -3.58 -0.19 5.04
N ALA A 150 -3.22 -0.16 3.75
CA ALA A 150 -2.00 -0.79 3.26
C ALA A 150 -0.73 -0.23 3.91
N LEU A 151 -0.67 1.09 4.14
CA LEU A 151 0.44 1.74 4.86
C LEU A 151 0.55 1.27 6.31
N PHE A 152 -0.57 1.07 7.01
CA PHE A 152 -0.55 0.51 8.38
C PHE A 152 -0.10 -0.96 8.40
N GLU A 153 -0.64 -1.81 7.53
CA GLU A 153 -0.23 -3.23 7.43
C GLU A 153 1.23 -3.39 6.95
N GLN A 154 1.79 -2.39 6.26
CA GLN A 154 3.21 -2.28 5.93
C GLN A 154 4.05 -1.82 7.13
N GLN A 155 3.61 -0.81 7.87
CA GLN A 155 4.30 -0.31 9.06
C GLN A 155 4.39 -1.38 10.15
N GLU A 156 3.30 -2.08 10.46
CA GLU A 156 3.29 -3.18 11.44
C GLU A 156 4.25 -4.31 11.05
N ARG A 157 4.36 -4.61 9.75
CA ARG A 157 5.28 -5.62 9.20
C ARG A 157 6.74 -5.19 9.31
N LEU A 158 7.05 -3.92 9.06
CA LEU A 158 8.40 -3.36 9.22
C LEU A 158 8.80 -3.25 10.70
N SER A 159 7.86 -2.91 11.58
CA SER A 159 8.03 -2.98 13.05
C SER A 159 8.05 -4.42 13.59
N GLY A 160 7.75 -5.43 12.77
CA GLY A 160 7.69 -6.84 13.18
C GLY A 160 6.63 -7.16 14.24
N GLY A 161 5.64 -6.30 14.43
CA GLY A 161 4.72 -6.35 15.57
C GLY A 161 5.34 -5.94 16.91
N ALA A 162 6.45 -5.21 16.92
CA ALA A 162 6.97 -4.57 18.12
C ALA A 162 6.13 -3.33 18.45
N GLN A 163 5.54 -3.31 19.64
CA GLN A 163 4.77 -2.19 20.18
C GLN A 163 5.54 -1.53 21.32
N TRP A 164 5.55 -0.20 21.39
CA TRP A 164 6.12 0.52 22.53
C TRP A 164 5.16 0.45 23.72
N ASP A 165 5.57 -0.20 24.82
CA ASP A 165 4.88 -0.08 26.11
C ASP A 165 5.44 1.11 26.90
N VAL A 166 4.56 2.07 27.19
CA VAL A 166 4.85 3.25 28.00
C VAL A 166 5.13 2.87 29.46
N SER A 167 4.56 1.75 29.94
CA SER A 167 4.63 1.29 31.33
C SER A 167 6.02 0.76 31.69
N SER A 168 6.55 -0.17 30.88
CA SER A 168 7.92 -0.68 31.01
C SER A 168 8.97 0.21 30.32
N ARG A 169 8.55 1.17 29.49
CA ARG A 169 9.40 1.97 28.59
C ARG A 169 10.29 1.11 27.69
N ALA A 170 9.69 0.06 27.13
CA ALA A 170 10.38 -0.92 26.29
C ALA A 170 9.52 -1.26 25.06
N TRP A 171 10.18 -1.82 24.05
CA TRP A 171 9.48 -2.48 22.94
C TRP A 171 9.07 -3.89 23.38
N VAL A 172 7.80 -4.22 23.19
CA VAL A 172 7.17 -5.48 23.59
C VAL A 172 6.49 -6.09 22.36
N GLY A 173 6.65 -7.39 22.15
CA GLY A 173 6.45 -7.99 20.82
C GLY A 173 7.63 -7.71 19.89
N GLY A 174 7.59 -8.27 18.67
CA GLY A 174 8.68 -8.15 17.70
C GLY A 174 9.72 -9.27 17.78
N THR A 175 9.48 -10.38 17.07
CA THR A 175 10.55 -11.33 16.74
C THR A 175 11.39 -10.77 15.58
N LEU A 176 12.27 -9.81 15.89
CA LEU A 176 13.30 -9.38 14.94
C LEU A 176 14.19 -10.58 14.56
N PRO A 177 14.45 -10.85 13.27
CA PRO A 177 15.32 -11.95 12.82
C PRO A 177 16.82 -11.61 13.00
N LEU A 178 17.21 -11.15 14.18
CA LEU A 178 18.58 -10.83 14.58
C LEU A 178 19.18 -11.95 15.46
N ALA A 179 19.04 -13.20 14.99
CA ALA A 179 19.47 -14.41 15.71
C ALA A 179 20.26 -15.42 14.85
N SER A 180 20.86 -14.99 13.74
CA SER A 180 21.97 -15.73 13.10
C SER A 180 23.23 -15.53 13.93
N ALA A 181 23.28 -16.20 15.09
CA ALA A 181 24.27 -15.93 16.13
C ALA A 181 25.68 -16.41 15.74
N LEU A 182 26.64 -15.48 15.82
CA LEU A 182 28.07 -15.79 15.88
C LEU A 182 28.35 -16.61 17.14
N SER A 183 28.40 -17.93 16.99
CA SER A 183 28.60 -18.87 18.09
C SER A 183 30.08 -19.04 18.40
N ALA A 184 30.59 -18.28 19.37
CA ALA A 184 31.96 -18.38 19.86
C ALA A 184 32.02 -18.26 21.40
N THR A 185 31.56 -19.30 22.10
CA THR A 185 31.71 -19.40 23.56
C THR A 185 33.17 -19.64 23.96
N VAL A 186 33.72 -18.75 24.79
CA VAL A 186 34.88 -19.04 25.65
C VAL A 186 34.49 -18.71 27.09
N ALA A 187 34.92 -19.55 28.03
CA ALA A 187 34.45 -19.54 29.43
C ALA A 187 35.10 -18.46 30.30
N ALA A 188 34.53 -18.23 31.48
CA ALA A 188 34.91 -17.17 32.40
C ALA A 188 36.15 -17.48 33.26
N THR A 189 37.00 -16.47 33.45
CA THR A 189 37.78 -16.23 34.68
C THR A 189 37.92 -14.73 34.93
N ALA A 190 37.88 -14.32 36.19
CA ALA A 190 38.19 -12.99 36.73
C ALA A 190 39.21 -13.17 37.87
N PRO A 191 39.74 -12.14 38.58
CA PRO A 191 39.55 -10.68 38.52
C PRO A 191 40.94 -9.99 38.24
N PRO A 192 41.28 -8.72 38.61
CA PRO A 192 40.53 -7.65 39.29
C PRO A 192 40.50 -6.28 38.59
N ALA A 193 39.81 -5.33 39.24
CA ALA A 193 39.53 -4.01 38.73
C ALA A 193 40.74 -3.05 38.74
N VAL A 194 40.79 -2.18 37.74
CA VAL A 194 41.54 -0.92 37.73
C VAL A 194 40.56 0.18 37.35
N ALA A 195 40.65 1.36 37.98
CA ALA A 195 39.61 2.37 37.92
C ALA A 195 39.55 3.16 36.60
N ALA A 196 38.34 3.42 36.12
CA ALA A 196 38.03 4.48 35.16
C ALA A 196 36.90 5.35 35.76
N ALA A 197 37.07 6.67 35.78
CA ALA A 197 36.15 7.59 36.47
C ALA A 197 34.90 7.91 35.63
N PRO A 198 33.73 8.15 36.28
CA PRO A 198 32.53 8.59 35.56
C PRO A 198 32.66 10.06 35.09
N PRO A 199 32.12 10.41 33.90
CA PRO A 199 31.99 11.81 33.50
C PRO A 199 30.95 12.52 34.38
N ALA A 200 31.29 13.72 34.86
CA ALA A 200 30.45 14.49 35.77
C ALA A 200 29.21 15.10 35.09
N PRO A 201 28.08 15.25 35.80
CA PRO A 201 26.88 15.90 35.26
C PRO A 201 27.12 17.40 35.03
N ARG A 202 26.72 17.92 33.87
CA ARG A 202 26.66 19.37 33.62
C ARG A 202 25.45 19.98 34.35
N ALA A 203 25.67 21.13 34.98
CA ALA A 203 24.67 21.82 35.78
C ALA A 203 23.55 22.46 34.93
N ALA A 204 22.36 22.58 35.53
CA ALA A 204 21.24 23.32 34.95
C ALA A 204 21.44 24.86 35.10
N PRO A 205 20.95 25.68 34.16
CA PRO A 205 20.93 27.12 34.30
C PRO A 205 19.85 27.58 35.30
N PRO A 206 20.08 28.66 36.08
CA PRO A 206 19.11 29.17 37.06
C PRO A 206 18.00 29.99 36.39
N ALA A 207 16.79 29.95 36.98
CA ALA A 207 15.65 30.75 36.53
C ALA A 207 15.68 32.18 37.12
N PRO A 208 15.45 33.24 36.32
CA PRO A 208 15.17 34.59 36.81
C PRO A 208 13.70 34.75 37.26
N ARG A 209 13.45 35.79 38.06
CA ARG A 209 12.15 36.07 38.71
C ARG A 209 11.13 36.75 37.79
N ALA A 210 9.85 36.62 38.16
CA ALA A 210 8.74 37.36 37.55
C ALA A 210 8.78 38.88 37.85
N ALA A 211 8.25 39.66 36.92
CA ALA A 211 7.88 41.07 37.05
C ALA A 211 6.55 41.33 36.30
N ALA A 212 5.83 42.39 36.65
CA ALA A 212 4.46 42.68 36.20
C ALA A 212 4.40 43.47 34.87
N PRO A 213 3.26 43.49 34.14
CA PRO A 213 3.18 44.02 32.77
C PRO A 213 2.86 45.52 32.69
N PRO A 214 3.27 46.20 31.60
CA PRO A 214 2.74 47.50 31.19
C PRO A 214 1.74 47.42 30.01
N ALA A 215 0.95 48.48 29.84
CA ALA A 215 -0.22 48.58 28.97
C ALA A 215 0.04 48.63 27.44
N ALA A 216 -1.02 48.38 26.66
CA ALA A 216 -1.14 48.80 25.25
C ALA A 216 -1.26 50.34 25.14
N PRO A 217 -1.02 50.93 23.95
CA PRO A 217 -2.17 51.42 23.19
C PRO A 217 -2.07 51.44 21.64
N THR A 218 -3.25 51.32 21.00
CA THR A 218 -3.68 51.86 19.68
C THR A 218 -3.07 51.35 18.34
N PRO A 219 -3.87 51.31 17.24
CA PRO A 219 -3.45 50.85 15.91
C PRO A 219 -3.39 51.94 14.81
N ALA A 220 -2.60 51.71 13.75
CA ALA A 220 -2.73 52.23 12.37
C ALA A 220 -1.50 51.78 11.52
N PRO A 221 -1.50 51.89 10.17
CA PRO A 221 -2.60 52.24 9.26
C PRO A 221 -2.99 51.11 8.28
N THR A 222 -4.15 51.23 7.66
CA THR A 222 -4.53 50.46 6.45
C THR A 222 -3.77 50.97 5.22
N PRO A 223 -3.22 50.11 4.34
CA PRO A 223 -2.83 50.52 3.00
C PRO A 223 -4.07 50.93 2.18
N SER A 224 -3.96 52.03 1.44
CA SER A 224 -5.05 52.59 0.63
C SER A 224 -5.29 51.82 -0.67
N ALA A 225 -6.50 51.93 -1.22
CA ALA A 225 -6.90 51.26 -2.44
C ALA A 225 -6.51 51.99 -3.75
N ALA A 226 -6.64 51.25 -4.86
CA ALA A 226 -6.73 51.65 -6.27
C ALA A 226 -5.41 52.06 -6.99
N PRO A 227 -5.36 51.97 -8.35
CA PRO A 227 -6.39 51.49 -9.29
C PRO A 227 -5.98 50.24 -10.12
N PRO A 228 -6.92 49.56 -10.82
CA PRO A 228 -6.66 48.37 -11.64
C PRO A 228 -6.49 48.69 -13.14
N ALA A 229 -5.80 47.81 -13.89
CA ALA A 229 -6.30 47.20 -15.15
C ALA A 229 -5.18 46.57 -16.02
N ALA A 230 -5.17 45.24 -16.13
CA ALA A 230 -4.73 44.50 -17.32
C ALA A 230 -5.45 43.15 -17.30
N ALA A 231 -6.42 42.93 -18.20
CA ALA A 231 -7.29 41.76 -18.14
C ALA A 231 -6.71 40.56 -18.92
N ALA A 232 -6.62 39.41 -18.24
CA ALA A 232 -6.43 38.09 -18.85
C ALA A 232 -7.79 37.37 -18.95
N PRO A 233 -7.95 36.37 -19.84
CA PRO A 233 -9.27 35.79 -20.17
C PRO A 233 -9.89 35.00 -18.99
N PRO A 234 -11.22 34.78 -19.01
CA PRO A 234 -11.93 34.13 -17.91
C PRO A 234 -11.58 32.64 -17.83
N ALA A 235 -10.64 32.29 -16.95
CA ALA A 235 -10.51 30.94 -16.42
C ALA A 235 -11.84 30.51 -15.78
N ALA A 236 -12.14 29.21 -15.82
CA ALA A 236 -13.40 28.69 -15.32
C ALA A 236 -13.61 29.06 -13.84
N ALA A 237 -14.79 29.59 -13.50
CA ALA A 237 -15.08 30.00 -12.13
C ALA A 237 -14.94 28.80 -11.19
N ALA A 238 -14.07 28.93 -10.19
CA ALA A 238 -13.72 27.84 -9.29
C ALA A 238 -14.96 27.25 -8.59
N PRO A 239 -15.01 25.92 -8.35
CA PRO A 239 -16.08 25.32 -7.57
C PRO A 239 -16.14 25.93 -6.15
N PRO A 240 -17.34 26.06 -5.56
CA PRO A 240 -17.53 26.80 -4.31
C PRO A 240 -16.74 26.14 -3.16
N GLY A 241 -15.76 26.87 -2.64
CA GLY A 241 -14.82 26.39 -1.62
C GLY A 241 -13.36 26.25 -2.09
N PHE A 242 -13.07 26.51 -3.37
CA PHE A 242 -11.72 26.49 -3.93
C PHE A 242 -11.30 27.89 -4.43
N PHE A 243 -9.99 28.17 -4.39
CA PHE A 243 -9.38 29.37 -4.96
C PHE A 243 -8.58 29.05 -6.22
N THR A 244 -8.55 29.97 -7.17
CA THR A 244 -7.80 29.83 -8.42
C THR A 244 -6.37 30.31 -8.21
N VAL A 245 -5.40 29.42 -8.40
CA VAL A 245 -3.98 29.74 -8.32
C VAL A 245 -3.37 29.62 -9.71
N THR A 246 -2.82 30.72 -10.22
CA THR A 246 -1.98 30.73 -11.42
C THR A 246 -0.52 30.70 -11.01
N MET A 247 0.24 29.73 -11.50
CA MET A 247 1.63 29.46 -11.14
C MET A 247 2.49 29.57 -12.38
N GLN A 248 3.27 30.65 -12.47
CA GLN A 248 4.13 30.93 -13.61
C GLN A 248 5.45 30.18 -13.44
N THR A 249 5.69 29.17 -14.27
CA THR A 249 6.98 28.44 -14.38
C THR A 249 7.66 28.81 -15.71
N GLU A 250 8.92 28.41 -15.88
CA GLU A 250 9.64 28.67 -17.15
C GLU A 250 9.07 27.83 -18.32
N ASP A 251 8.49 26.66 -18.01
CA ASP A 251 7.80 25.79 -18.97
C ASP A 251 6.35 26.24 -19.30
N GLY A 252 5.76 27.14 -18.50
CA GLY A 252 4.46 27.77 -18.79
C GLY A 252 3.66 28.24 -17.58
N ASP A 253 2.54 28.91 -17.84
CA ASP A 253 1.56 29.30 -16.81
C ASP A 253 0.62 28.12 -16.51
N LEU A 254 0.75 27.55 -15.31
CA LEU A 254 -0.12 26.48 -14.80
C LEU A 254 -1.29 27.09 -14.00
N VAL A 255 -2.48 26.49 -14.08
CA VAL A 255 -3.66 26.94 -13.33
C VAL A 255 -4.26 25.78 -12.54
N ALA A 256 -4.40 25.96 -11.23
CA ALA A 256 -4.99 24.98 -10.32
C ALA A 256 -6.14 25.60 -9.50
N HIS A 257 -7.12 24.78 -9.12
CA HIS A 257 -8.16 25.17 -8.16
C HIS A 257 -7.84 24.50 -6.81
N VAL A 258 -7.37 25.27 -5.84
CA VAL A 258 -6.76 24.81 -4.58
C VAL A 258 -7.70 25.09 -3.41
N PRO A 259 -7.96 24.12 -2.50
CA PRO A 259 -8.78 24.35 -1.31
C PRO A 259 -8.00 25.12 -0.22
N PRO A 260 -8.68 25.88 0.65
CA PRO A 260 -8.05 26.78 1.62
C PRO A 260 -7.41 26.09 2.84
N ASP A 261 -7.72 24.81 3.06
CA ASP A 261 -7.31 24.02 4.22
C ASP A 261 -6.15 23.03 3.93
N VAL A 262 -5.55 23.12 2.75
CA VAL A 262 -4.41 22.30 2.31
C VAL A 262 -3.24 23.19 1.89
N TYR A 263 -2.00 22.75 2.11
CA TYR A 263 -0.82 23.44 1.60
C TYR A 263 -0.74 23.35 0.08
N LEU A 264 -0.33 24.44 -0.57
CA LEU A 264 -0.21 24.51 -2.02
C LEU A 264 0.62 23.35 -2.60
N LEU A 265 1.83 23.11 -2.06
CA LEU A 265 2.73 22.09 -2.61
C LEU A 265 2.14 20.68 -2.55
N ASP A 266 1.58 20.28 -1.41
CA ASP A 266 1.03 18.92 -1.24
C ASP A 266 -0.17 18.70 -2.17
N TYR A 267 -0.99 19.73 -2.42
CA TYR A 267 -2.07 19.65 -3.40
C TYR A 267 -1.56 19.59 -4.85
N THR A 268 -0.50 20.33 -5.19
CA THR A 268 0.11 20.23 -6.52
C THR A 268 0.83 18.91 -6.77
N ASP A 269 1.36 18.24 -5.73
CA ASP A 269 1.87 16.87 -5.84
C ASP A 269 0.74 15.87 -6.13
N GLU A 270 -0.43 16.00 -5.50
CA GLU A 270 -1.59 15.15 -5.84
C GLU A 270 -2.03 15.38 -7.30
N LEU A 271 -2.03 16.64 -7.78
CA LEU A 271 -2.26 16.96 -9.19
C LEU A 271 -1.16 16.45 -10.14
N ALA A 272 0.06 16.19 -9.64
CA ALA A 272 1.14 15.60 -10.43
C ALA A 272 0.93 14.11 -10.73
N GLU A 273 0.04 13.39 -10.01
CA GLU A 273 -0.44 12.06 -10.43
C GLU A 273 -1.32 12.15 -11.71
N GLU A 274 -1.88 13.33 -12.05
CA GLU A 274 -2.77 13.55 -13.21
C GLU A 274 -2.16 14.39 -14.35
N ASN A 275 -1.29 15.35 -14.04
CA ASN A 275 -0.62 16.23 -15.00
C ASN A 275 0.84 16.49 -14.59
N GLU A 276 1.77 15.90 -15.33
CA GLU A 276 3.22 15.91 -15.07
C GLU A 276 3.80 17.33 -14.91
N ALA A 277 3.18 18.37 -15.49
CA ALA A 277 3.63 19.75 -15.37
C ALA A 277 3.61 20.28 -13.92
N PHE A 278 2.71 19.80 -13.06
CA PHE A 278 2.73 20.14 -11.63
C PHE A 278 3.87 19.42 -10.86
N GLY A 279 4.45 18.37 -11.43
CA GLY A 279 5.58 17.64 -10.84
C GLY A 279 6.94 18.35 -10.96
N ALA A 280 7.03 19.43 -11.74
CA ALA A 280 8.26 20.21 -11.96
C ALA A 280 8.59 21.19 -10.82
N LEU A 281 7.73 21.30 -9.80
CA LEU A 281 7.84 22.34 -8.77
C LEU A 281 8.99 22.07 -7.80
N PRO A 282 9.80 23.09 -7.46
CA PRO A 282 11.00 22.89 -6.66
C PRO A 282 10.65 22.78 -5.17
N TYR A 283 11.24 21.78 -4.50
CA TYR A 283 11.16 21.60 -3.05
C TYR A 283 12.33 20.77 -2.52
N ALA A 284 12.56 20.84 -1.20
CA ALA A 284 13.51 19.97 -0.50
C ALA A 284 13.02 19.57 0.89
N CYS A 285 12.96 20.51 1.83
CA CYS A 285 12.71 20.21 3.24
C CYS A 285 11.25 19.92 3.62
N ARG A 286 10.27 20.40 2.84
CA ARG A 286 8.81 20.34 3.13
C ARG A 286 8.39 20.80 4.53
N ALA A 287 9.20 21.63 5.18
CA ALA A 287 9.04 22.02 6.59
C ALA A 287 9.18 23.52 6.82
N GLY A 288 9.08 24.35 5.77
CA GLY A 288 9.20 25.80 5.87
C GLY A 288 10.57 26.33 6.31
N SER A 289 11.59 25.45 6.33
CA SER A 289 12.91 25.68 6.92
C SER A 289 14.05 25.82 5.87
N CYS A 290 13.70 26.00 4.59
CA CYS A 290 14.63 26.08 3.47
C CYS A 290 14.07 26.97 2.35
N SER A 291 14.96 27.50 1.50
CA SER A 291 14.68 28.36 0.35
C SER A 291 14.16 27.62 -0.89
N ALA A 292 14.41 26.31 -1.01
CA ALA A 292 14.17 25.50 -2.23
C ALA A 292 12.72 25.44 -2.76
N CYS A 293 11.74 26.03 -2.07
CA CYS A 293 10.35 26.13 -2.50
C CYS A 293 9.86 27.60 -2.48
N ALA A 294 10.78 28.54 -2.65
CA ALA A 294 10.48 29.96 -2.73
C ALA A 294 9.69 30.29 -4.01
N ALA A 295 8.56 30.95 -3.80
CA ALA A 295 7.75 31.58 -4.83
C ALA A 295 7.49 33.04 -4.45
N LYS A 296 7.06 33.84 -5.43
CA LYS A 296 6.80 35.27 -5.26
C LYS A 296 5.35 35.59 -5.61
N VAL A 297 4.62 36.18 -4.68
CA VAL A 297 3.23 36.60 -4.88
C VAL A 297 3.20 37.84 -5.78
N ILE A 298 2.61 37.69 -6.96
CA ILE A 298 2.37 38.80 -7.90
C ILE A 298 1.03 39.48 -7.56
N SER A 299 0.02 38.69 -7.20
CA SER A 299 -1.28 39.17 -6.71
C SER A 299 -1.98 38.10 -5.88
N GLY A 300 -2.95 38.50 -5.07
CA GLY A 300 -3.70 37.63 -4.16
C GLY A 300 -3.21 37.67 -2.72
N VAL A 301 -3.72 36.75 -1.89
CA VAL A 301 -3.44 36.65 -0.46
C VAL A 301 -3.08 35.21 -0.11
N VAL A 302 -1.86 35.04 0.39
CA VAL A 302 -1.29 33.77 0.83
C VAL A 302 -0.91 33.90 2.30
N ASP A 303 -1.22 32.88 3.11
CA ASP A 303 -0.70 32.75 4.46
C ASP A 303 0.52 31.82 4.47
N ASN A 304 1.60 32.28 5.10
CA ASN A 304 2.84 31.52 5.28
C ASN A 304 3.34 31.69 6.72
N ALA A 305 2.43 31.66 7.70
CA ALA A 305 2.75 31.71 9.13
C ALA A 305 3.67 30.56 9.57
N ASP A 306 3.46 29.35 9.05
CA ASP A 306 4.21 28.14 9.45
C ASP A 306 5.64 28.07 8.87
N GLY A 307 5.98 28.91 7.88
CA GLY A 307 7.33 29.01 7.32
C GLY A 307 8.28 29.87 8.17
N SER A 308 9.33 29.26 8.74
CA SER A 308 10.28 29.96 9.64
C SER A 308 11.54 30.49 8.96
N PHE A 309 11.82 30.13 7.70
CA PHE A 309 13.06 30.50 7.01
C PHE A 309 13.09 31.95 6.49
N LEU A 310 11.97 32.45 5.95
CA LEU A 310 11.91 33.80 5.36
C LEU A 310 11.86 34.90 6.41
N SER A 311 12.67 35.95 6.22
CA SER A 311 12.64 37.15 7.05
C SER A 311 11.35 37.96 6.88
N ALA A 312 11.05 38.85 7.83
CA ALA A 312 9.89 39.74 7.72
C ALA A 312 9.98 40.67 6.49
N GLU A 313 11.19 41.06 6.09
CA GLU A 313 11.45 41.89 4.90
C GLU A 313 11.24 41.07 3.60
N GLN A 314 11.69 39.81 3.56
CA GLN A 314 11.42 38.92 2.43
C GLN A 314 9.92 38.65 2.27
N LYS A 315 9.19 38.38 3.36
CA LYS A 315 7.73 38.22 3.33
C LYS A 315 7.01 39.51 2.91
N ALA A 316 7.50 40.68 3.33
CA ALA A 316 6.96 41.98 2.90
C ALA A 316 7.24 42.28 1.41
N ASN A 317 8.36 41.79 0.87
CA ASN A 317 8.70 41.85 -0.57
C ASN A 317 7.93 40.81 -1.42
N GLY A 318 6.96 40.10 -0.83
CA GLY A 318 6.07 39.16 -1.52
C GLY A 318 6.60 37.73 -1.63
N PHE A 319 7.73 37.37 -1.00
CA PHE A 319 8.22 36.00 -1.03
C PHE A 319 7.48 35.08 -0.05
N VAL A 320 7.18 33.86 -0.49
CA VAL A 320 6.46 32.81 0.26
C VAL A 320 7.09 31.44 0.01
N LEU A 321 6.90 30.48 0.92
CA LEU A 321 7.35 29.09 0.76
C LEU A 321 6.16 28.18 0.47
N THR A 322 6.11 27.59 -0.74
CA THR A 322 4.92 26.84 -1.19
C THR A 322 4.61 25.58 -0.37
N CYS A 323 5.63 25.00 0.27
CA CYS A 323 5.47 23.84 1.16
C CYS A 323 4.77 24.14 2.50
N THR A 324 4.63 25.42 2.88
CA THR A 324 3.95 25.84 4.12
C THR A 324 3.02 27.04 3.86
N SER A 325 2.38 27.06 2.68
CA SER A 325 1.51 28.16 2.27
C SER A 325 0.05 27.73 2.07
N TYR A 326 -0.87 28.40 2.75
CA TYR A 326 -2.32 28.29 2.53
C TYR A 326 -2.81 29.44 1.64
N ILE A 327 -3.70 29.12 0.69
CA ILE A 327 -4.28 30.10 -0.24
C ILE A 327 -5.54 30.71 0.37
N LYS A 328 -5.64 32.05 0.40
CA LYS A 328 -6.78 32.78 1.00
C LYS A 328 -7.57 33.64 0.02
N SER A 329 -7.14 33.74 -1.23
CA SER A 329 -7.88 34.31 -2.35
C SER A 329 -7.41 33.68 -3.66
N ASP A 330 -8.09 33.97 -4.77
CA ASP A 330 -7.46 33.80 -6.09
C ASP A 330 -6.10 34.55 -6.11
N THR A 331 -5.06 33.89 -6.64
CA THR A 331 -3.65 34.27 -6.41
C THR A 331 -2.81 33.97 -7.64
N VAL A 332 -1.87 34.86 -7.98
CA VAL A 332 -0.86 34.62 -9.03
C VAL A 332 0.53 34.57 -8.38
N LEU A 333 1.26 33.48 -8.62
CA LEU A 333 2.57 33.19 -8.07
C LEU A 333 3.60 33.05 -9.20
N LYS A 334 4.77 33.67 -9.05
CA LYS A 334 5.97 33.29 -9.80
C LYS A 334 6.68 32.16 -9.06
N MET A 335 6.93 31.04 -9.74
CA MET A 335 7.68 29.90 -9.20
C MET A 335 9.19 30.08 -9.40
N HIS A 336 9.99 29.15 -8.84
CA HIS A 336 11.46 29.15 -8.95
C HIS A 336 12.13 30.47 -8.49
N ALA A 337 11.57 31.13 -7.47
CA ALA A 337 12.02 32.43 -6.99
C ALA A 337 13.14 32.36 -5.93
N GLU A 338 13.90 31.26 -5.89
CA GLU A 338 15.01 31.06 -4.94
C GLU A 338 16.20 31.96 -5.26
N ASP A 339 16.57 32.11 -6.53
CA ASP A 339 17.66 33.01 -6.96
C ASP A 339 17.30 34.50 -6.79
N GLU A 340 16.02 34.86 -6.70
CA GLU A 340 15.58 36.22 -6.38
C GLU A 340 15.64 36.54 -4.87
N LEU A 341 15.99 35.58 -4.03
CA LEU A 341 15.96 35.70 -2.56
C LEU A 341 17.28 36.20 -1.93
N TYR A 342 18.34 36.33 -2.74
CA TYR A 342 19.74 36.53 -2.34
C TYR A 342 20.36 37.82 -2.92
#